data_AF-A0A178ZQ04-F1
#
_entry.id   AF-A0A178ZQ04-F1
#
_cell.length_a   1.000
_cell.length_b   1.000
_cell.length_c   1.000
_cell.angle_alpha   90.00
_cell.angle_beta   90.00
_cell.angle_gamma   90.00
#
_symmetry.space_group_name_H-M   'P 1'
#
loop_
_entity.id
_entity.type
_entity.pdbx_description
1 polymer ?
#
loop_
_entity_poly.entity_id
_entity_poly.type
_entity_poly.pdbx_seq_one_letter_code
_entity_poly.pdbx_strand_id
1 'polypeptide(L)'
;MDNQRGAPTSGRRRSPFSRSHSSRTPDTDDDSENSRCPSPLITVDSGYRVDPFVRYPVARASTGVRLMADYYVQVWAPQQALAFSVQSGRNALLALVLPLAFQNPMLFEATIAMTRAAWVLRRGSEPFADKMLLRHRGVALRELRDSLMAPERLDPDLVLLTMSTLVTLNYMINDLESFEIHLRALENVLASSEPRDDTGIKSFVRGRTLAFGVLASFLQANQPSYANRINEKGHRISTLTYPGHPFLPDLCAVVAKLPEGFAEVALSRSIAIEVISFVVKLTELVNWLASSQHEREAQPKPDMTMQRAIYDLQCLSALSLTPIEVQISRALLAFCLHLYNDMSFHIPLARPLRPLLETFNAYTGNARDPWLHRCLYWCAIVTASAWDTQIDASPEQHLVLDSLVDKLPEATSWDDTEELMRRFLWHDRLADEWEICWRAASFRKRRQRRGASQLPLAPYMLIEGMQHSEGSSSDDHFWESV
;
A
#
# COMPACT_ATOMS: atom_id res chain seq x y z
N MET A 1 -7.08 16.91 -75.34
CA MET A 1 -5.85 16.94 -76.17
C MET A 1 -4.91 17.97 -75.59
N ASP A 2 -3.63 17.66 -75.66
CA ASP A 2 -2.52 18.15 -74.84
C ASP A 2 -2.28 19.67 -74.74
N ASN A 3 -1.74 20.03 -73.56
CA ASN A 3 -0.74 21.06 -73.22
C ASN A 3 -0.34 22.10 -74.29
N GLN A 4 -0.37 23.39 -73.90
CA GLN A 4 0.88 24.13 -73.60
C GLN A 4 0.66 25.54 -72.97
N ARG A 5 1.52 25.78 -71.97
CA ARG A 5 2.00 27.00 -71.29
C ARG A 5 1.65 28.39 -71.84
N GLY A 6 1.37 29.29 -70.88
CA GLY A 6 1.61 30.74 -70.99
C GLY A 6 1.53 31.43 -69.63
N ALA A 7 2.64 31.98 -69.15
CA ALA A 7 2.72 33.04 -68.14
C ALA A 7 3.39 34.27 -68.83
N PRO A 8 3.60 35.48 -68.23
CA PRO A 8 3.32 35.95 -66.87
C PRO A 8 2.89 37.46 -66.78
N THR A 9 2.88 38.00 -65.55
CA THR A 9 3.16 39.41 -65.10
C THR A 9 2.07 40.52 -65.00
N SER A 10 1.92 41.00 -63.76
CA SER A 10 2.01 42.40 -63.27
C SER A 10 0.78 42.79 -62.41
N GLY A 11 0.87 43.40 -61.22
CA GLY A 11 2.00 43.84 -60.43
C GLY A 11 1.51 44.48 -59.11
N ARG A 12 2.46 44.61 -58.17
CA ARG A 12 2.60 45.64 -57.11
C ARG A 12 1.47 45.85 -56.08
N ARG A 13 1.78 45.51 -54.82
CA ARG A 13 2.20 46.52 -53.81
C ARG A 13 2.98 45.87 -52.65
N ARG A 14 4.13 46.47 -52.34
CA ARG A 14 5.05 46.15 -51.24
C ARG A 14 4.77 47.05 -50.02
N SER A 15 4.84 46.44 -48.82
CA SER A 15 5.47 46.95 -47.57
C SER A 15 4.81 48.13 -46.82
N PRO A 16 4.98 48.31 -45.47
CA PRO A 16 5.90 47.61 -44.54
C PRO A 16 5.29 47.00 -43.28
N PHE A 17 6.09 46.09 -42.72
CA PHE A 17 6.08 45.61 -41.34
C PHE A 17 6.07 46.77 -40.33
N SER A 18 5.09 46.74 -39.42
CA SER A 18 5.19 47.42 -38.12
C SER A 18 5.37 46.34 -37.06
N ARG A 19 6.55 46.30 -36.45
CA ARG A 19 6.85 45.54 -35.23
C ARG A 19 6.17 46.27 -34.07
N SER A 20 5.12 45.70 -33.49
CA SER A 20 4.71 46.03 -32.12
C SER A 20 5.10 44.89 -31.19
N HIS A 21 6.09 45.14 -30.35
CA HIS A 21 6.38 44.35 -29.16
C HIS A 21 5.16 44.38 -28.24
N SER A 22 4.53 43.22 -28.04
CA SER A 22 3.64 42.95 -26.90
C SER A 22 4.30 41.85 -26.09
N SER A 23 4.68 42.20 -24.87
CA SER A 23 5.21 41.34 -23.81
C SER A 23 4.38 40.07 -23.65
N ARG A 24 4.95 38.94 -24.09
CA ARG A 24 4.39 37.61 -23.88
C ARG A 24 4.96 37.09 -22.56
N THR A 25 4.13 37.02 -21.53
CA THR A 25 4.43 36.24 -20.32
C THR A 25 4.66 34.78 -20.72
N PRO A 26 5.59 34.05 -20.08
CA PRO A 26 5.84 32.67 -20.44
C PRO A 26 4.61 31.83 -20.06
N ASP A 27 3.98 31.30 -21.10
CA ASP A 27 2.97 30.27 -21.05
C ASP A 27 3.58 29.05 -20.33
N THR A 28 3.05 28.70 -19.16
CA THR A 28 3.53 27.58 -18.33
C THR A 28 2.64 26.35 -18.45
N ASP A 29 1.66 26.38 -19.35
CA ASP A 29 0.81 25.24 -19.68
C ASP A 29 1.55 24.31 -20.66
N ASP A 30 2.54 23.58 -20.15
CA ASP A 30 3.09 22.38 -20.80
C ASP A 30 2.15 21.18 -20.52
N ASP A 31 0.92 21.30 -21.01
CA ASP A 31 -0.01 20.18 -21.25
C ASP A 31 0.25 19.64 -22.67
N SER A 32 1.51 19.37 -23.00
CA SER A 32 1.88 18.95 -24.35
C SER A 32 1.20 17.64 -24.73
N GLU A 33 0.69 17.60 -25.97
CA GLU A 33 -0.06 16.51 -26.61
C GLU A 33 0.70 15.16 -26.71
N ASN A 34 1.88 15.04 -26.11
CA ASN A 34 2.75 13.86 -26.16
C ASN A 34 2.37 12.74 -25.17
N SER A 35 1.23 12.86 -24.46
CA SER A 35 0.67 11.77 -23.63
C SER A 35 -0.35 10.89 -24.39
N ARG A 36 -0.39 10.95 -25.72
CA ARG A 36 -1.30 10.12 -26.54
C ARG A 36 -0.83 8.66 -26.61
N CYS A 37 -1.60 7.78 -25.99
CA CYS A 37 -1.53 6.32 -26.15
C CYS A 37 -1.94 5.86 -27.55
N PRO A 38 -1.67 4.58 -27.86
CA PRO A 38 -2.77 3.72 -28.29
C PRO A 38 -2.84 2.47 -27.42
N SER A 39 -4.04 2.15 -26.90
CA SER A 39 -4.37 0.82 -26.37
C SER A 39 -5.77 0.43 -26.87
N PRO A 40 -6.01 -0.85 -27.24
CA PRO A 40 -7.07 -1.23 -28.14
C PRO A 40 -8.33 -1.64 -27.37
N LEU A 41 -9.07 -0.67 -26.85
CA LEU A 41 -10.51 -0.81 -26.63
C LEU A 41 -11.15 0.53 -27.00
N ILE A 42 -11.67 0.57 -28.23
CA ILE A 42 -12.48 1.66 -28.77
C ILE A 42 -13.74 1.75 -27.92
N THR A 43 -13.78 2.69 -26.98
CA THR A 43 -15.01 3.34 -26.50
C THR A 43 -14.69 4.75 -26.01
N VAL A 44 -14.89 5.71 -26.92
CA VAL A 44 -15.26 7.14 -26.72
C VAL A 44 -14.36 7.99 -25.80
N ASP A 45 -13.73 9.01 -26.41
CA ASP A 45 -12.86 10.08 -25.87
C ASP A 45 -13.49 11.01 -24.80
N SER A 46 -14.50 10.56 -24.06
CA SER A 46 -15.12 11.31 -22.98
C SER A 46 -15.71 10.32 -22.00
N GLY A 47 -15.29 10.38 -20.73
CA GLY A 47 -16.12 9.84 -19.66
C GLY A 47 -17.55 10.34 -19.82
N TYR A 48 -18.54 9.54 -19.41
CA TYR A 48 -19.98 9.84 -19.53
C TYR A 48 -20.43 11.11 -18.76
N ARG A 49 -19.51 11.91 -18.23
CA ARG A 49 -19.72 13.17 -17.54
C ARG A 49 -18.75 14.22 -18.05
N VAL A 50 -18.99 14.71 -19.25
CA VAL A 50 -18.71 16.14 -19.49
C VAL A 50 -19.62 16.88 -18.51
N ASP A 51 -19.07 17.39 -17.40
CA ASP A 51 -19.82 18.28 -16.51
C ASP A 51 -20.41 19.41 -17.38
N PRO A 52 -21.74 19.43 -17.61
CA PRO A 52 -22.34 20.39 -18.53
C PRO A 52 -22.28 21.82 -18.00
N PHE A 53 -21.84 22.01 -16.74
CA PHE A 53 -21.79 23.30 -16.07
C PHE A 53 -20.39 23.78 -15.70
N VAL A 54 -19.34 22.98 -15.89
CA VAL A 54 -17.93 23.33 -15.55
C VAL A 54 -17.83 23.95 -14.15
N ARG A 55 -18.33 23.27 -13.12
CA ARG A 55 -18.39 23.77 -11.73
C ARG A 55 -17.39 23.09 -10.80
N TYR A 56 -16.24 22.67 -11.31
CA TYR A 56 -15.15 22.27 -10.42
C TYR A 56 -14.69 23.48 -9.60
N PRO A 57 -14.52 23.36 -8.28
CA PRO A 57 -14.13 24.47 -7.39
C PRO A 57 -12.63 24.76 -7.50
N VAL A 58 -12.14 24.98 -8.72
CA VAL A 58 -10.74 25.29 -9.03
C VAL A 58 -10.67 26.46 -9.98
N ALA A 59 -9.57 27.22 -9.92
CA ALA A 59 -9.40 28.39 -10.77
C ALA A 59 -9.40 28.06 -12.28
N ARG A 60 -8.94 26.87 -12.66
CA ARG A 60 -8.98 26.36 -14.04
C ARG A 60 -9.24 24.85 -14.06
N ALA A 61 -10.40 24.45 -14.55
CA ALA A 61 -10.73 23.05 -14.74
C ALA A 61 -10.09 22.52 -16.04
N SER A 62 -8.82 22.12 -15.98
CA SER A 62 -8.12 21.53 -17.12
C SER A 62 -8.72 20.16 -17.51
N THR A 63 -8.35 19.66 -18.68
CA THR A 63 -8.69 18.28 -19.09
C THR A 63 -8.16 17.25 -18.09
N GLY A 64 -6.96 17.48 -17.54
CA GLY A 64 -6.39 16.63 -16.48
C GLY A 64 -7.28 16.57 -15.24
N VAL A 65 -7.80 17.70 -14.76
CA VAL A 65 -8.71 17.75 -13.59
C VAL A 65 -9.98 16.93 -13.84
N ARG A 66 -10.57 17.05 -15.03
CA ARG A 66 -11.76 16.27 -15.42
C ARG A 66 -11.50 14.77 -15.41
N LEU A 67 -10.39 14.35 -16.03
CA LEU A 67 -9.96 12.95 -16.03
C LEU A 67 -9.71 12.41 -14.63
N MET A 68 -9.12 13.20 -13.73
CA MET A 68 -8.88 12.78 -12.35
C MET A 68 -10.20 12.72 -11.55
N ALA A 69 -11.14 13.65 -11.75
CA ALA A 69 -12.46 13.55 -11.14
C ALA A 69 -13.21 12.29 -11.60
N ASP A 70 -13.16 11.97 -12.89
CA ASP A 70 -13.74 10.73 -13.44
C ASP A 70 -13.03 9.49 -12.89
N TYR A 71 -11.70 9.50 -12.85
CA TYR A 71 -10.91 8.40 -12.28
C TYR A 71 -11.23 8.20 -10.79
N TYR A 72 -11.44 9.28 -10.04
CA TYR A 72 -11.87 9.21 -8.64
C TYR A 72 -13.19 8.44 -8.51
N VAL A 73 -14.18 8.80 -9.34
CA VAL A 73 -15.52 8.22 -9.27
C VAL A 73 -15.58 6.79 -9.78
N GLN A 74 -14.88 6.48 -10.87
CA GLN A 74 -15.02 5.22 -11.59
C GLN A 74 -14.02 4.16 -11.13
N VAL A 75 -12.86 4.56 -10.61
CA VAL A 75 -11.77 3.64 -10.31
C VAL A 75 -11.38 3.74 -8.85
N TRP A 76 -10.88 4.89 -8.41
CA TRP A 76 -10.31 5.02 -7.07
C TRP A 76 -11.35 4.75 -5.98
N ALA A 77 -12.42 5.55 -5.90
CA ALA A 77 -13.39 5.41 -4.83
C ALA A 77 -14.06 4.02 -4.80
N PRO A 78 -14.52 3.42 -5.92
CA PRO A 78 -15.07 2.06 -5.92
C PRO A 78 -14.10 1.00 -5.42
N GLN A 79 -12.81 1.08 -5.75
CA GLN A 79 -11.79 0.15 -5.22
C GLN A 79 -11.65 0.23 -3.71
N GLN A 80 -11.92 1.40 -3.16
CA GLN A 80 -11.88 1.64 -1.72
C GLN A 80 -13.20 1.22 -1.02
N ALA A 81 -14.29 1.01 -1.77
CA ALA A 81 -15.66 0.94 -1.25
C ALA A 81 -15.92 -0.19 -0.24
N LEU A 82 -15.23 -1.33 -0.34
CA LEU A 82 -15.39 -2.47 0.57
C LEU A 82 -15.06 -2.10 2.02
N ALA A 83 -14.16 -1.14 2.21
CA ALA A 83 -13.76 -0.62 3.52
C ALA A 83 -14.55 0.62 3.97
N PHE A 84 -15.39 1.21 3.10
CA PHE A 84 -16.01 2.52 3.32
C PHE A 84 -17.52 2.48 3.49
N SER A 85 -18.11 1.35 3.94
CA SER A 85 -19.52 1.38 4.33
C SER A 85 -19.70 2.22 5.59
N VAL A 86 -20.13 3.47 5.43
CA VAL A 86 -20.88 4.15 6.49
C VAL A 86 -22.08 3.25 6.83
N GLN A 87 -22.67 3.38 8.03
CA GLN A 87 -23.87 2.67 8.52
C GLN A 87 -25.02 2.44 7.51
N SER A 88 -25.00 3.10 6.34
CA SER A 88 -25.93 2.97 5.21
C SER A 88 -25.49 2.05 4.05
N GLY A 89 -24.32 1.39 4.10
CA GLY A 89 -23.84 0.51 3.01
C GLY A 89 -23.36 1.25 1.75
N ARG A 90 -23.19 2.57 1.83
CA ARG A 90 -22.74 3.43 0.71
C ARG A 90 -21.26 3.79 0.87
N ASN A 91 -20.55 3.86 -0.25
CA ASN A 91 -19.15 4.28 -0.30
C ASN A 91 -18.98 5.71 0.24
N ALA A 92 -18.37 5.85 1.42
CA ALA A 92 -18.13 7.14 2.07
C ALA A 92 -17.38 8.15 1.18
N LEU A 93 -16.46 7.70 0.33
CA LEU A 93 -15.73 8.59 -0.57
C LEU A 93 -16.67 9.25 -1.59
N LEU A 94 -17.66 8.52 -2.10
CA LEU A 94 -18.64 9.04 -3.06
C LEU A 94 -19.82 9.75 -2.38
N ALA A 95 -20.26 9.25 -1.22
CA ALA A 95 -21.45 9.75 -0.54
C ALA A 95 -21.17 10.95 0.38
N LEU A 96 -19.94 11.06 0.90
CA LEU A 96 -19.54 12.09 1.87
C LEU A 96 -18.43 12.99 1.33
N VAL A 97 -17.28 12.41 0.96
CA VAL A 97 -16.09 13.20 0.62
C VAL A 97 -16.28 13.97 -0.70
N LEU A 98 -16.76 13.29 -1.74
CA LEU A 98 -16.89 13.89 -3.07
C LEU A 98 -17.88 15.08 -3.11
N PRO A 99 -19.10 15.02 -2.53
CA PRO A 99 -20.01 16.16 -2.50
C PRO A 99 -19.43 17.37 -1.76
N LEU A 100 -18.69 17.14 -0.68
CA LEU A 100 -18.02 18.20 0.09
C LEU A 100 -16.82 18.77 -0.67
N ALA A 101 -16.06 17.92 -1.36
CA ALA A 101 -14.97 18.35 -2.24
C ALA A 101 -15.50 19.29 -3.32
N PHE A 102 -16.62 18.96 -3.99
CA PHE A 102 -17.22 19.85 -5.00
C PHE A 102 -17.69 21.22 -4.45
N GLN A 103 -17.84 21.36 -3.14
CA GLN A 103 -18.27 22.60 -2.49
C GLN A 103 -17.09 23.41 -1.91
N ASN A 104 -15.91 22.80 -1.78
CA ASN A 104 -14.77 23.41 -1.10
C ASN A 104 -13.48 23.25 -1.93
N PRO A 105 -12.87 24.36 -2.41
CA PRO A 105 -11.65 24.33 -3.21
C PRO A 105 -10.50 23.56 -2.57
N MET A 106 -10.26 23.78 -1.27
CA MET A 106 -9.15 23.16 -0.53
C MET A 106 -9.26 21.62 -0.52
N LEU A 107 -10.43 21.10 -0.18
CA LEU A 107 -10.68 19.66 -0.17
C LEU A 107 -10.66 19.07 -1.58
N PHE A 108 -11.17 19.81 -2.58
CA PHE A 108 -11.13 19.39 -3.97
C PHE A 108 -9.70 19.26 -4.51
N GLU A 109 -8.88 20.28 -4.29
CA GLU A 109 -7.47 20.31 -4.68
C GLU A 109 -6.70 19.14 -4.05
N ALA A 110 -6.92 18.87 -2.75
CA ALA A 110 -6.34 17.71 -2.07
C ALA A 110 -6.83 16.38 -2.68
N THR A 111 -8.11 16.29 -3.03
CA THR A 111 -8.72 15.09 -3.63
C THR A 111 -8.14 14.82 -5.02
N ILE A 112 -8.01 15.84 -5.86
CA ILE A 112 -7.41 15.72 -7.20
C ILE A 112 -5.94 15.33 -7.10
N ALA A 113 -5.17 15.94 -6.17
CA ALA A 113 -3.79 15.57 -5.93
C ALA A 113 -3.66 14.08 -5.52
N MET A 114 -4.42 13.63 -4.52
CA MET A 114 -4.43 12.22 -4.10
C MET A 114 -4.79 11.29 -5.26
N THR A 115 -5.80 11.64 -6.05
CA THR A 115 -6.24 10.83 -7.19
C THR A 115 -5.16 10.76 -8.27
N ARG A 116 -4.49 11.88 -8.55
CA ARG A 116 -3.37 11.93 -9.48
C ARG A 116 -2.21 11.07 -8.99
N ALA A 117 -1.90 11.07 -7.70
CA ALA A 117 -0.89 10.18 -7.12
C ALA A 117 -1.23 8.71 -7.36
N ALA A 118 -2.49 8.30 -7.13
CA ALA A 118 -2.93 6.92 -7.40
C ALA A 118 -2.71 6.54 -8.87
N TRP A 119 -3.08 7.44 -9.78
CA TRP A 119 -2.92 7.23 -11.21
C TRP A 119 -1.45 7.13 -11.63
N VAL A 120 -0.60 8.01 -11.13
CA VAL A 120 0.85 8.05 -11.42
C VAL A 120 1.54 6.76 -10.92
N LEU A 121 1.26 6.37 -9.67
CA LEU A 121 1.83 5.15 -9.07
C LEU A 121 1.42 3.89 -9.81
N ARG A 122 0.16 3.77 -10.22
CA ARG A 122 -0.33 2.62 -10.98
C ARG A 122 0.38 2.43 -12.33
N ARG A 123 0.99 3.49 -12.88
CA ARG A 123 1.77 3.45 -14.12
C ARG A 123 3.28 3.28 -13.86
N GLY A 124 3.69 3.04 -12.61
CA GLY A 124 5.09 2.93 -12.23
C GLY A 124 5.89 4.22 -12.45
N SER A 125 5.21 5.38 -12.48
CA SER A 125 5.85 6.68 -12.70
C SER A 125 6.21 7.34 -11.36
N GLU A 126 7.27 8.16 -11.36
CA GLU A 126 7.75 8.84 -10.16
C GLU A 126 6.81 10.00 -9.76
N PRO A 127 6.19 9.98 -8.56
CA PRO A 127 5.23 11.01 -8.15
C PRO A 127 5.81 12.42 -8.16
N PHE A 128 7.05 12.61 -7.69
CA PHE A 128 7.67 13.94 -7.63
C PHE A 128 8.06 14.50 -9.01
N ALA A 129 7.96 13.71 -10.08
CA ALA A 129 8.12 14.21 -11.45
C ALA A 129 6.79 14.73 -12.06
N ASP A 130 5.64 14.44 -11.45
CA ASP A 130 4.33 14.83 -11.98
C ASP A 130 3.93 16.26 -11.58
N LYS A 131 3.98 17.18 -12.55
CA LYS A 131 3.67 18.60 -12.34
C LYS A 131 2.24 18.85 -11.83
N MET A 132 1.26 18.08 -12.33
CA MET A 132 -0.14 18.23 -11.95
C MET A 132 -0.34 17.87 -10.47
N LEU A 133 0.21 16.73 -10.05
CA LEU A 133 0.22 16.29 -8.66
C LEU A 133 0.79 17.35 -7.72
N LEU A 134 2.01 17.84 -8.01
CA LEU A 134 2.69 18.81 -7.17
C LEU A 134 1.95 20.14 -7.10
N ARG A 135 1.34 20.59 -8.21
CA ARG A 135 0.54 21.80 -8.27
C ARG A 135 -0.67 21.72 -7.35
N HIS A 136 -1.52 20.70 -7.52
CA HIS A 136 -2.74 20.56 -6.73
C HIS A 136 -2.43 20.32 -5.25
N ARG A 137 -1.37 19.56 -4.94
CA ARG A 137 -0.83 19.41 -3.57
C ARG A 137 -0.44 20.76 -2.98
N GLY A 138 0.32 21.58 -3.72
CA GLY A 138 0.78 22.89 -3.26
C GLY A 138 -0.35 23.89 -3.03
N VAL A 139 -1.38 23.87 -3.88
CA VAL A 139 -2.58 24.69 -3.71
C VAL A 139 -3.34 24.29 -2.45
N ALA A 140 -3.62 23.00 -2.26
CA ALA A 140 -4.32 22.50 -1.08
C ALA A 140 -3.60 22.85 0.23
N LEU A 141 -2.27 22.72 0.27
CA LEU A 141 -1.46 23.08 1.43
C LEU A 141 -1.46 24.59 1.73
N ARG A 142 -1.47 25.42 0.68
CA ARG A 142 -1.59 26.88 0.84
C ARG A 142 -2.94 27.23 1.43
N GLU A 143 -4.03 26.73 0.85
CA GLU A 143 -5.39 27.04 1.33
C GLU A 143 -5.65 26.50 2.74
N LEU A 144 -5.13 25.32 3.08
CA LEU A 144 -5.20 24.78 4.44
C LEU A 144 -4.49 25.69 5.44
N ARG A 145 -3.27 26.15 5.12
CA ARG A 145 -2.53 27.07 5.97
C ARG A 145 -3.25 28.41 6.14
N ASP A 146 -3.74 28.99 5.04
CA ASP A 146 -4.48 30.25 5.08
C ASP A 146 -5.74 30.12 5.95
N SER A 147 -6.43 28.97 5.86
CA SER A 147 -7.61 28.65 6.66
C SER A 147 -7.28 28.51 8.15
N LEU A 148 -6.16 27.85 8.49
CA LEU A 148 -5.70 27.72 9.88
C LEU A 148 -5.28 29.06 10.50
N MET A 149 -4.84 30.02 9.69
CA MET A 149 -4.47 31.38 10.15
C MET A 149 -5.68 32.32 10.29
N ALA A 150 -6.85 31.95 9.76
CA ALA A 150 -8.09 32.72 9.82
C ALA A 150 -9.25 31.91 10.44
N PRO A 151 -9.17 31.55 11.73
CA PRO A 151 -10.05 30.56 12.36
C PRO A 151 -11.54 30.95 12.41
N GLU A 152 -11.88 32.24 12.27
CA GLU A 152 -13.26 32.74 12.35
C GLU A 152 -14.17 32.28 11.20
N ARG A 153 -13.62 31.73 10.11
CA ARG A 153 -14.38 31.25 8.94
C ARG A 153 -14.17 29.75 8.65
N LEU A 154 -13.56 29.04 9.59
CA LEU A 154 -13.15 27.66 9.40
C LEU A 154 -14.33 26.72 9.60
N ASP A 155 -14.64 25.89 8.60
CA ASP A 155 -15.38 24.66 8.86
C ASP A 155 -14.38 23.59 9.35
N PRO A 156 -14.43 23.21 10.64
CA PRO A 156 -13.48 22.26 11.20
C PRO A 156 -13.57 20.88 10.53
N ASP A 157 -14.74 20.48 10.04
CA ASP A 157 -14.93 19.18 9.41
C ASP A 157 -14.25 19.13 8.03
N LEU A 158 -14.26 20.24 7.27
CA LEU A 158 -13.55 20.35 5.99
C LEU A 158 -12.03 20.34 6.17
N VAL A 159 -11.52 20.95 7.25
CA VAL A 159 -10.10 20.88 7.60
C VAL A 159 -9.69 19.46 7.93
N LEU A 160 -10.46 18.77 8.77
CA LEU A 160 -10.21 17.38 9.13
C LEU A 160 -10.19 16.46 7.89
N LEU A 161 -11.16 16.61 6.98
CA LEU A 161 -11.21 15.85 5.73
C LEU A 161 -10.02 16.15 4.81
N THR A 162 -9.63 17.43 4.70
CA THR A 162 -8.50 17.83 3.88
C THR A 162 -7.20 17.24 4.43
N MET A 163 -6.97 17.38 5.73
CA MET A 163 -5.79 16.78 6.39
C MET A 163 -5.78 15.26 6.24
N SER A 164 -6.91 14.58 6.40
CA SER A 164 -7.02 13.13 6.21
C SER A 164 -6.70 12.69 4.76
N THR A 165 -7.14 13.49 3.79
CA THR A 165 -6.82 13.29 2.36
C THR A 165 -5.33 13.51 2.10
N LEU A 166 -4.72 14.53 2.70
CA LEU A 166 -3.29 14.82 2.58
C LEU A 166 -2.42 13.76 3.26
N VAL A 167 -2.83 13.18 4.39
CA VAL A 167 -2.14 12.03 5.02
C VAL A 167 -2.06 10.86 4.03
N THR A 168 -3.17 10.55 3.38
CA THR A 168 -3.24 9.47 2.38
C THR A 168 -2.33 9.76 1.19
N LEU A 169 -2.39 10.98 0.67
CA LEU A 169 -1.52 11.44 -0.41
C LEU A 169 -0.03 11.30 -0.03
N ASN A 170 0.37 11.88 1.11
CA ASN A 170 1.77 11.88 1.57
C ASN A 170 2.29 10.46 1.78
N TYR A 171 1.44 9.58 2.33
CA TYR A 171 1.74 8.16 2.45
C TYR A 171 2.02 7.55 1.07
N MET A 172 1.10 7.71 0.11
CA MET A 172 1.25 7.14 -1.25
C MET A 172 2.55 7.60 -1.94
N ILE A 173 2.89 8.88 -1.86
CA ILE A 173 4.03 9.46 -2.60
C ILE A 173 5.38 9.35 -1.89
N ASN A 174 5.45 8.72 -0.71
CA ASN A 174 6.69 8.59 0.09
C ASN A 174 7.18 9.86 0.79
N ASP A 175 6.29 10.80 1.06
CA ASP A 175 6.61 11.97 1.86
C ASP A 175 6.37 11.66 3.34
N LEU A 176 7.27 10.88 3.94
CA LEU A 176 7.11 10.36 5.31
C LEU A 176 7.12 11.46 6.36
N GLU A 177 7.92 12.49 6.17
CA GLU A 177 7.97 13.64 7.07
C GLU A 177 6.61 14.36 7.11
N SER A 178 6.07 14.70 5.93
CA SER A 178 4.75 15.34 5.83
C SER A 178 3.62 14.41 6.30
N PHE A 179 3.76 13.10 6.09
CA PHE A 179 2.82 12.09 6.59
C PHE A 179 2.76 12.11 8.12
N GLU A 180 3.92 12.03 8.80
CA GLU A 180 3.97 12.03 10.27
C GLU A 180 3.44 13.33 10.87
N ILE A 181 3.81 14.48 10.30
CA ILE A 181 3.35 15.79 10.77
C ILE A 181 1.82 15.90 10.69
N HIS A 182 1.23 15.56 9.55
CA HIS A 182 -0.22 15.64 9.38
C HIS A 182 -0.96 14.59 10.21
N LEU A 183 -0.41 13.38 10.37
CA LEU A 183 -1.02 12.34 11.20
C LEU A 183 -1.07 12.77 12.67
N ARG A 184 0.06 13.24 13.23
CA ARG A 184 0.10 13.75 14.61
C ARG A 184 -0.84 14.93 14.81
N ALA A 185 -0.92 15.83 13.82
CA ALA A 185 -1.84 16.96 13.88
C ALA A 185 -3.31 16.50 13.90
N LEU A 186 -3.68 15.51 13.08
CA LEU A 186 -5.02 14.91 13.12
C LEU A 186 -5.31 14.23 14.46
N GLU A 187 -4.37 13.45 15.00
CA GLU A 187 -4.51 12.80 16.31
C GLU A 187 -4.77 13.83 17.41
N ASN A 188 -4.02 14.93 17.43
CA ASN A 188 -4.17 15.99 18.42
C ASN A 188 -5.54 16.68 18.33
N VAL A 189 -6.01 17.01 17.11
CA VAL A 189 -7.33 17.66 16.91
C VAL A 189 -8.48 16.71 17.26
N LEU A 190 -8.33 15.42 16.98
CA LEU A 190 -9.34 14.42 17.33
C LEU A 190 -9.37 14.11 18.83
N ALA A 191 -8.22 14.18 19.51
CA ALA A 191 -8.11 13.97 20.96
C ALA A 191 -8.73 15.12 21.78
N SER A 192 -8.69 16.35 21.25
CA SER A 192 -9.30 17.52 21.88
C SER A 192 -10.81 17.66 21.60
N SER A 193 -11.40 16.79 20.78
CA SER A 193 -12.83 16.83 20.42
C SER A 193 -13.69 16.11 21.46
N GLU A 194 -14.74 16.78 21.96
CA GLU A 194 -15.68 16.16 22.89
C GLU A 194 -16.54 15.06 22.23
N PRO A 195 -16.95 14.00 22.96
CA PRO A 195 -17.79 12.92 22.43
C PRO A 195 -19.14 13.37 21.88
N ARG A 196 -19.61 14.56 22.30
CA ARG A 196 -20.92 15.11 21.92
C ARG A 196 -20.89 15.78 20.53
N ASP A 197 -19.71 16.02 19.98
CA ASP A 197 -19.50 16.65 18.67
C ASP A 197 -19.21 15.63 17.55
N ASP A 198 -19.54 14.35 17.74
CA ASP A 198 -19.19 13.28 16.79
C ASP A 198 -20.10 13.34 15.55
N THR A 199 -19.66 14.08 14.54
CA THR A 199 -20.27 14.09 13.22
C THR A 199 -19.86 12.82 12.45
N GLY A 200 -20.66 12.42 11.45
CA GLY A 200 -20.27 11.31 10.56
C GLY A 200 -18.93 11.54 9.87
N ILE A 201 -18.53 12.80 9.69
CA ILE A 201 -17.21 13.21 9.19
C ILE A 201 -16.11 12.92 10.20
N LYS A 202 -16.26 13.33 11.46
CA LYS A 202 -15.27 13.06 12.51
C LYS A 202 -15.09 11.57 12.73
N SER A 203 -16.18 10.79 12.73
CA SER A 203 -16.11 9.33 12.81
C SER A 203 -15.31 8.73 11.63
N PHE A 204 -15.59 9.19 10.41
CA PHE A 204 -14.84 8.79 9.21
C PHE A 204 -13.34 9.14 9.30
N VAL A 205 -13.01 10.37 9.71
CA VAL A 205 -11.63 10.82 9.85
C VAL A 205 -10.92 10.07 10.98
N ARG A 206 -11.57 9.85 12.12
CA ARG A 206 -11.03 9.06 13.24
C ARG A 206 -10.68 7.65 12.81
N GLY A 207 -11.56 7.01 12.04
CA GLY A 207 -11.29 5.70 11.50
C GLY A 207 -10.05 5.67 10.59
N ARG A 208 -9.92 6.63 9.66
CA ARG A 208 -8.71 6.76 8.82
C ARG A 208 -7.46 7.04 9.64
N THR A 209 -7.54 7.95 10.60
CA THR A 209 -6.41 8.28 11.49
C THR A 209 -5.93 7.06 12.27
N LEU A 210 -6.85 6.26 12.82
CA LEU A 210 -6.51 5.01 13.51
C LEU A 210 -5.79 4.03 12.58
N ALA A 211 -6.30 3.86 11.37
CA ALA A 211 -5.73 2.92 10.41
C ALA A 211 -4.35 3.37 9.91
N PHE A 212 -4.13 4.67 9.66
CA PHE A 212 -2.81 5.22 9.36
C PHE A 212 -1.86 5.20 10.57
N GLY A 213 -2.37 5.31 11.79
CA GLY A 213 -1.58 5.14 13.02
C GLY A 213 -0.98 3.74 13.14
N VAL A 214 -1.74 2.70 12.79
CA VAL A 214 -1.25 1.32 12.71
C VAL A 214 -0.13 1.16 11.68
N LEU A 215 -0.23 1.86 10.54
CA LEU A 215 0.84 1.84 9.53
C LEU A 215 2.06 2.65 9.94
N ALA A 216 1.87 3.78 10.60
CA ALA A 216 2.98 4.58 11.12
C ALA A 216 3.82 3.76 12.12
N SER A 217 3.18 2.95 12.96
CA SER A 217 3.92 2.03 13.86
C SER A 217 4.77 1.03 13.07
N PHE A 218 4.28 0.54 11.93
CA PHE A 218 5.06 -0.34 11.06
C PHE A 218 6.30 0.36 10.49
N LEU A 219 6.13 1.57 9.96
CA LEU A 219 7.24 2.33 9.40
C LEU A 219 8.32 2.65 10.46
N GLN A 220 7.90 2.83 11.71
CA GLN A 220 8.78 3.07 12.84
C GLN A 220 9.40 1.79 13.42
N ALA A 221 8.80 0.61 13.24
CA ALA A 221 9.32 -0.66 13.76
C ALA A 221 10.70 -1.04 13.17
N ASN A 222 11.02 -0.55 11.96
CA ASN A 222 12.34 -0.72 11.34
C ASN A 222 13.38 0.30 11.85
N GLN A 223 13.03 1.18 12.81
CA GLN A 223 13.97 2.12 13.41
C GLN A 223 14.67 1.51 14.63
N PRO A 224 16.00 1.67 14.79
CA PRO A 224 16.75 1.16 15.94
C PRO A 224 16.22 1.66 17.30
N SER A 225 15.62 2.85 17.33
CA SER A 225 15.02 3.45 18.52
C SER A 225 13.76 2.72 19.00
N TYR A 226 13.06 2.01 18.12
CA TYR A 226 11.88 1.22 18.46
C TYR A 226 12.26 -0.06 19.23
N ALA A 227 13.36 -0.72 18.84
CA ALA A 227 13.91 -1.86 19.56
C ALA A 227 14.27 -1.52 21.01
N ASN A 228 14.70 -0.28 21.28
CA ASN A 228 14.98 0.18 22.64
C ASN A 228 13.73 0.33 23.52
N ARG A 229 12.54 0.59 22.94
CA ARG A 229 11.27 0.68 23.69
C ARG A 229 10.74 -0.68 24.14
N ILE A 230 11.18 -1.78 23.52
CA ILE A 230 10.86 -3.15 23.93
C ILE A 230 11.45 -3.47 25.32
N ASN A 231 12.47 -2.72 25.74
CA ASN A 231 13.07 -2.82 27.07
C ASN A 231 12.49 -1.86 28.11
N GLU A 232 11.45 -1.08 27.77
CA GLU A 232 10.75 -0.23 28.75
C GLU A 232 9.85 -1.08 29.66
N LYS A 233 9.74 -0.70 30.94
CA LYS A 233 8.96 -1.42 31.96
C LYS A 233 7.49 -1.55 31.52
N GLY A 234 7.11 -2.70 30.97
CA GLY A 234 5.75 -2.98 30.50
C GLY A 234 5.69 -4.00 29.35
N HIS A 235 6.76 -4.12 28.58
CA HIS A 235 6.85 -5.10 27.49
C HIS A 235 7.37 -6.45 28.02
N ARG A 236 6.55 -7.49 27.92
CA ARG A 236 6.75 -8.79 28.59
C ARG A 236 7.65 -9.78 27.83
N ILE A 237 8.09 -9.47 26.62
CA ILE A 237 8.84 -10.41 25.78
C ILE A 237 10.27 -9.91 25.61
N SER A 238 11.12 -10.19 26.59
CA SER A 238 12.55 -9.84 26.56
C SER A 238 13.45 -11.02 26.19
N THR A 239 12.94 -12.26 26.27
CA THR A 239 13.69 -13.48 25.95
C THR A 239 12.79 -14.51 25.27
N LEU A 240 13.30 -15.17 24.22
CA LEU A 240 12.61 -16.26 23.54
C LEU A 240 12.94 -17.59 24.22
N THR A 241 11.92 -18.36 24.55
CA THR A 241 12.04 -19.64 25.24
C THR A 241 11.58 -20.77 24.33
N TYR A 242 12.44 -21.74 24.05
CA TYR A 242 12.10 -22.87 23.18
C TYR A 242 11.64 -24.09 23.99
N PRO A 243 10.61 -24.82 23.52
CA PRO A 243 10.12 -26.00 24.21
C PRO A 243 11.20 -27.09 24.39
N GLY A 244 11.33 -27.59 25.62
CA GLY A 244 12.14 -28.78 25.94
C GLY A 244 11.28 -30.05 26.03
N HIS A 245 11.94 -31.22 26.09
CA HIS A 245 11.29 -32.47 26.45
C HIS A 245 11.64 -32.90 27.89
N PRO A 246 10.69 -33.48 28.64
CA PRO A 246 9.26 -33.63 28.29
C PRO A 246 8.54 -32.28 28.22
N PHE A 247 7.45 -32.21 27.44
CA PHE A 247 6.65 -30.98 27.36
C PHE A 247 5.95 -30.71 28.69
N LEU A 248 5.95 -29.45 29.11
CA LEU A 248 5.22 -29.02 30.30
C LEU A 248 3.69 -29.13 30.05
N PRO A 249 2.89 -29.56 31.03
CA PRO A 249 1.44 -29.67 30.89
C PRO A 249 0.78 -28.38 30.42
N ASP A 250 1.23 -27.23 30.93
CA ASP A 250 0.71 -25.92 30.55
C ASP A 250 0.96 -25.61 29.08
N LEU A 251 2.14 -25.98 28.55
CA LEU A 251 2.46 -25.82 27.13
C LEU A 251 1.57 -26.71 26.27
N CYS A 252 1.33 -27.95 26.66
CA CYS A 252 0.40 -28.85 25.95
C CYS A 252 -1.02 -28.27 25.91
N ALA A 253 -1.49 -27.67 27.01
CA ALA A 253 -2.79 -27.02 27.07
C ALA A 253 -2.89 -25.79 26.15
N VAL A 254 -1.81 -25.03 26.02
CA VAL A 254 -1.71 -23.90 25.07
C VAL A 254 -1.72 -24.42 23.62
N VAL A 255 -0.89 -25.43 23.31
CA VAL A 255 -0.79 -26.03 21.97
C VAL A 255 -2.12 -26.63 21.51
N ALA A 256 -2.90 -27.23 22.42
CA ALA A 256 -4.21 -27.80 22.11
C ALA A 256 -5.24 -26.78 21.60
N LYS A 257 -5.00 -25.47 21.77
CA LYS A 257 -5.86 -24.41 21.25
C LYS A 257 -5.50 -23.95 19.84
N LEU A 258 -4.37 -24.40 19.31
CA LEU A 258 -3.90 -24.01 17.98
C LEU A 258 -4.62 -24.79 16.88
N PRO A 259 -4.73 -24.22 15.66
CA PRO A 259 -5.01 -25.01 14.47
C PRO A 259 -3.98 -26.12 14.31
N GLU A 260 -4.39 -27.28 13.78
CA GLU A 260 -3.58 -28.51 13.66
C GLU A 260 -2.17 -28.22 13.12
N GLY A 261 -2.07 -27.46 12.02
CA GLY A 261 -0.81 -27.14 11.39
C GLY A 261 0.13 -26.34 12.28
N PHE A 262 -0.38 -25.36 13.06
CA PHE A 262 0.44 -24.62 14.01
C PHE A 262 0.76 -25.43 15.26
N ALA A 263 -0.13 -26.33 15.69
CA ALA A 263 0.12 -27.24 16.80
C ALA A 263 1.30 -28.18 16.49
N GLU A 264 1.32 -28.78 15.30
CA GLU A 264 2.41 -29.66 14.85
C GLU A 264 3.74 -28.90 14.72
N VAL A 265 3.71 -27.67 14.20
CA VAL A 265 4.90 -26.81 14.17
C VAL A 265 5.41 -26.48 15.57
N ALA A 266 4.52 -26.22 16.53
CA ALA A 266 4.90 -26.01 17.93
C ALA A 266 5.55 -27.26 18.55
N LEU A 267 4.99 -28.44 18.29
CA LEU A 267 5.50 -29.72 18.79
C LEU A 267 6.83 -30.13 18.15
N SER A 268 7.15 -29.63 16.96
CA SER A 268 8.49 -29.80 16.35
C SER A 268 9.60 -29.05 17.12
N ARG A 269 9.25 -28.18 18.08
CA ARG A 269 10.16 -27.31 18.85
C ARG A 269 10.91 -26.29 17.99
N SER A 270 10.38 -26.00 16.80
CA SER A 270 10.98 -25.07 15.82
C SER A 270 10.61 -23.60 16.06
N ILE A 271 9.69 -23.33 17.00
CA ILE A 271 9.23 -21.99 17.35
C ILE A 271 9.20 -21.82 18.87
N ALA A 272 9.44 -20.60 19.33
CA ALA A 272 9.45 -20.23 20.73
C ALA A 272 8.04 -20.20 21.35
N ILE A 273 7.96 -20.40 22.66
CA ILE A 273 6.73 -20.41 23.47
C ILE A 273 5.99 -19.08 23.34
N GLU A 274 6.72 -17.97 23.19
CA GLU A 274 6.14 -16.65 23.02
C GLU A 274 5.45 -16.49 21.66
N VAL A 275 6.00 -17.09 20.60
CA VAL A 275 5.35 -17.18 19.28
C VAL A 275 4.12 -18.07 19.35
N ILE A 276 4.22 -19.24 19.98
CA ILE A 276 3.08 -20.16 20.20
C ILE A 276 1.94 -19.44 20.92
N SER A 277 2.25 -18.76 22.02
CA SER A 277 1.27 -18.02 22.82
C SER A 277 0.62 -16.87 22.04
N PHE A 278 1.38 -16.19 21.17
CA PHE A 278 0.84 -15.18 20.28
C PHE A 278 -0.15 -15.78 19.28
N VAL A 279 0.22 -16.89 18.61
CA VAL A 279 -0.64 -17.54 17.61
C VAL A 279 -1.93 -18.05 18.23
N VAL A 280 -1.92 -18.52 19.48
CA VAL A 280 -3.16 -18.89 20.20
C VAL A 280 -4.09 -17.70 20.34
N LYS A 281 -3.59 -16.56 20.84
CA LYS A 281 -4.40 -15.34 21.01
C LYS A 281 -4.94 -14.82 19.69
N LEU A 282 -4.12 -14.88 18.63
CA LEU A 282 -4.55 -14.51 17.30
C LEU A 282 -5.60 -15.46 16.75
N THR A 283 -5.49 -16.77 16.99
CA THR A 283 -6.50 -17.77 16.62
C THR A 283 -7.83 -17.49 17.30
N GLU A 284 -7.81 -17.21 18.61
CA GLU A 284 -9.00 -16.83 19.38
C GLU A 284 -9.66 -15.56 18.79
N LEU A 285 -8.85 -14.55 18.43
CA LEU A 285 -9.34 -13.33 17.77
C LEU A 285 -9.95 -13.61 16.38
N VAL A 286 -9.26 -14.36 15.52
CA VAL A 286 -9.72 -14.66 14.16
C VAL A 286 -11.01 -15.46 14.18
N ASN A 287 -11.12 -16.46 15.07
CA ASN A 287 -12.35 -17.22 15.23
C ASN A 287 -13.52 -16.33 15.70
N TRP A 288 -13.28 -15.45 16.69
CA TRP A 288 -14.29 -14.50 17.14
C TRP A 288 -14.73 -13.52 16.03
N LEU A 289 -13.80 -13.10 15.17
CA LEU A 289 -14.08 -12.26 13.99
C LEU A 289 -14.83 -13.02 12.88
N ALA A 290 -14.70 -14.34 12.81
CA ALA A 290 -15.45 -15.18 11.88
C ALA A 290 -16.86 -15.53 12.41
N SER A 291 -17.05 -15.56 13.73
CA SER A 291 -18.34 -15.85 14.38
C SER A 291 -19.46 -14.91 13.94
N SER A 292 -20.68 -15.42 13.90
CA SER A 292 -21.90 -14.62 13.66
C SER A 292 -22.12 -13.58 14.77
N GLN A 293 -22.90 -12.54 14.49
CA GLN A 293 -23.16 -11.49 15.48
C GLN A 293 -23.76 -12.05 16.78
N HIS A 294 -24.69 -13.02 16.67
CA HIS A 294 -25.32 -13.65 17.84
C HIS A 294 -24.32 -14.45 18.69
N GLU A 295 -23.37 -15.14 18.06
CA GLU A 295 -22.31 -15.87 18.76
C GLU A 295 -21.31 -14.93 19.45
N ARG A 296 -21.02 -13.76 18.85
CA ARG A 296 -20.12 -12.76 19.46
C ARG A 296 -20.70 -12.12 20.71
N GLU A 297 -22.02 -11.97 20.79
CA GLU A 297 -22.71 -11.46 21.98
C GLU A 297 -22.68 -12.47 23.14
N ALA A 298 -22.63 -13.77 22.82
CA ALA A 298 -22.56 -14.84 23.80
C ALA A 298 -21.13 -15.20 24.26
N GLN A 299 -20.11 -14.87 23.44
CA GLN A 299 -18.71 -15.16 23.74
C GLN A 299 -18.00 -13.96 24.39
N PRO A 300 -17.05 -14.20 25.31
CA PRO A 300 -16.21 -13.14 25.83
C PRO A 300 -15.39 -12.54 24.69
N LYS A 301 -15.36 -11.21 24.60
CA LYS A 301 -14.53 -10.51 23.63
C LYS A 301 -13.06 -10.82 23.90
N PRO A 302 -12.28 -11.23 22.88
CA PRO A 302 -10.85 -11.46 23.04
C PRO A 302 -10.12 -10.21 23.56
N ASP A 303 -9.13 -10.41 24.42
CA ASP A 303 -8.29 -9.33 24.95
C ASP A 303 -7.44 -8.65 23.86
N MET A 304 -7.13 -9.39 22.79
CA MET A 304 -6.32 -8.92 21.67
C MET A 304 -7.21 -8.27 20.61
N THR A 305 -6.82 -7.09 20.14
CA THR A 305 -7.38 -6.44 18.94
C THR A 305 -6.47 -6.66 17.74
N MET A 306 -6.97 -6.44 16.51
CA MET A 306 -6.14 -6.56 15.30
C MET A 306 -4.98 -5.57 15.30
N GLN A 307 -5.21 -4.34 15.75
CA GLN A 307 -4.15 -3.33 15.90
C GLN A 307 -3.11 -3.77 16.92
N ARG A 308 -3.54 -4.38 18.03
CA ARG A 308 -2.63 -4.92 19.04
C ARG A 308 -1.83 -6.11 18.48
N ALA A 309 -2.46 -6.98 17.70
CA ALA A 309 -1.79 -8.09 17.04
C ALA A 309 -0.69 -7.62 16.08
N ILE A 310 -0.98 -6.60 15.26
CA ILE A 310 -0.01 -5.97 14.36
C ILE A 310 1.17 -5.37 15.15
N TYR A 311 0.87 -4.64 16.23
CA TYR A 311 1.89 -4.07 17.11
C TYR A 311 2.77 -5.15 17.78
N ASP A 312 2.15 -6.19 18.33
CA ASP A 312 2.87 -7.28 19.02
C ASP A 312 3.74 -8.07 18.03
N LEU A 313 3.28 -8.29 16.79
CA LEU A 313 4.09 -8.90 15.72
C LEU A 313 5.30 -8.06 15.33
N GLN A 314 5.17 -6.72 15.31
CA GLN A 314 6.29 -5.82 15.08
C GLN A 314 7.31 -5.92 16.21
N CYS A 315 6.85 -5.94 17.46
CA CYS A 315 7.72 -6.14 18.61
C CYS A 315 8.41 -7.52 18.59
N LEU A 316 7.68 -8.58 18.26
CA LEU A 316 8.25 -9.94 18.11
C LEU A 316 9.31 -9.98 17.00
N SER A 317 9.06 -9.31 15.87
CA SER A 317 9.98 -9.27 14.73
C SER A 317 11.29 -8.53 15.02
N ALA A 318 11.34 -7.71 16.07
CA ALA A 318 12.55 -7.03 16.52
C ALA A 318 13.44 -7.92 17.43
N LEU A 319 12.96 -9.10 17.82
CA LEU A 319 13.74 -10.08 18.58
C LEU A 319 14.62 -10.93 17.65
N SER A 320 15.60 -11.62 18.23
CA SER A 320 16.44 -12.58 17.51
C SER A 320 15.69 -13.88 17.20
N LEU A 321 14.82 -13.83 16.19
CA LEU A 321 14.03 -14.95 15.72
C LEU A 321 14.85 -15.90 14.83
N THR A 322 14.52 -17.20 14.86
CA THR A 322 15.02 -18.17 13.89
C THR A 322 14.48 -17.86 12.49
N PRO A 323 15.12 -18.36 11.40
CA PRO A 323 14.63 -18.12 10.03
C PRO A 323 13.16 -18.53 9.82
N ILE A 324 12.70 -19.60 10.48
CA ILE A 324 11.32 -20.08 10.38
C ILE A 324 10.37 -19.12 11.10
N GLU A 325 10.68 -18.72 12.32
CA GLU A 325 9.87 -17.76 13.07
C GLU A 325 9.80 -16.40 12.39
N VAL A 326 10.87 -15.98 11.71
CA VAL A 326 10.85 -14.78 10.88
C VAL A 326 9.79 -14.93 9.78
N GLN A 327 9.76 -16.04 9.04
CA GLN A 327 8.75 -16.23 7.99
C GLN A 327 7.33 -16.30 8.54
N ILE A 328 7.14 -17.02 9.66
CA ILE A 328 5.83 -17.12 10.32
C ILE A 328 5.38 -15.74 10.79
N SER A 329 6.23 -14.99 11.51
CA SER A 329 5.87 -13.66 12.03
C SER A 329 5.52 -12.68 10.91
N ARG A 330 6.26 -12.72 9.80
CA ARG A 330 5.98 -11.88 8.62
C ARG A 330 4.68 -12.27 7.92
N ALA A 331 4.42 -13.56 7.76
CA ALA A 331 3.16 -14.01 7.18
C ALA A 331 1.96 -13.72 8.07
N LEU A 332 2.09 -13.87 9.39
CA LEU A 332 1.06 -13.45 10.36
C LEU A 332 0.84 -11.94 10.28
N LEU A 333 1.89 -11.16 10.07
CA LEU A 333 1.77 -9.70 9.91
C LEU A 333 1.06 -9.35 8.59
N ALA A 334 1.42 -10.01 7.48
CA ALA A 334 0.71 -9.86 6.22
C ALA A 334 -0.76 -10.27 6.33
N PHE A 335 -1.06 -11.40 7.00
CA PHE A 335 -2.41 -11.85 7.30
C PHE A 335 -3.21 -10.80 8.08
N CYS A 336 -2.66 -10.31 9.19
CA CYS A 336 -3.31 -9.32 10.05
C CYS A 336 -3.55 -8.01 9.30
N LEU A 337 -2.57 -7.54 8.51
CA LEU A 337 -2.72 -6.33 7.70
C LEU A 337 -3.79 -6.51 6.61
N HIS A 338 -3.81 -7.67 5.96
CA HIS A 338 -4.78 -7.96 4.90
C HIS A 338 -6.20 -8.01 5.45
N LEU A 339 -6.40 -8.78 6.53
CA LEU A 339 -7.68 -8.88 7.21
C LEU A 339 -8.11 -7.52 7.82
N TYR A 340 -7.16 -6.74 8.36
CA TYR A 340 -7.45 -5.40 8.86
C TYR A 340 -7.93 -4.46 7.76
N ASN A 341 -7.31 -4.50 6.58
CA ASN A 341 -7.71 -3.71 5.42
C ASN A 341 -9.10 -4.08 4.91
N ASP A 342 -9.43 -5.38 4.88
CA ASP A 342 -10.74 -5.87 4.47
C ASP A 342 -11.85 -5.45 5.46
N MET A 343 -11.56 -5.47 6.77
CA MET A 343 -12.56 -5.18 7.80
C MET A 343 -12.68 -3.70 8.17
N SER A 344 -11.61 -2.91 8.01
CA SER A 344 -11.52 -1.54 8.54
C SER A 344 -11.39 -0.51 7.43
N PHE A 345 -10.17 -0.11 7.07
CA PHE A 345 -9.88 0.92 6.09
C PHE A 345 -8.89 0.37 5.08
N HIS A 346 -9.25 0.40 3.79
CA HIS A 346 -8.33 -0.01 2.74
C HIS A 346 -7.25 1.06 2.62
N ILE A 347 -6.06 0.76 3.11
CA ILE A 347 -4.88 1.62 2.94
C ILE A 347 -3.91 0.90 2.02
N PRO A 348 -3.17 1.59 1.13
CA PRO A 348 -2.14 0.93 0.34
C PRO A 348 -1.12 0.24 1.26
N LEU A 349 -0.95 -1.09 1.13
CA LEU A 349 -0.04 -1.90 1.95
C LEU A 349 1.22 -2.32 1.20
N ALA A 350 1.44 -1.94 -0.07
CA ALA A 350 2.64 -2.42 -0.76
C ALA A 350 3.92 -1.99 -0.02
N ARG A 351 3.92 -0.85 0.67
CA ARG A 351 5.08 -0.48 1.50
C ARG A 351 5.38 -1.44 2.65
N PRO A 352 4.46 -1.69 3.59
CA PRO A 352 4.75 -2.62 4.67
C PRO A 352 4.99 -4.05 4.17
N LEU A 353 4.38 -4.44 3.04
CA LEU A 353 4.51 -5.79 2.52
C LEU A 353 5.78 -6.03 1.68
N ARG A 354 6.34 -5.01 1.01
CA ARG A 354 7.50 -5.18 0.11
C ARG A 354 8.71 -5.81 0.81
N PRO A 355 9.17 -5.33 1.99
CA PRO A 355 10.28 -5.95 2.68
C PRO A 355 9.99 -7.39 3.12
N LEU A 356 8.72 -7.72 3.39
CA LEU A 356 8.33 -9.09 3.77
C LEU A 356 8.51 -10.05 2.59
N LEU A 357 8.16 -9.61 1.38
CA LEU A 357 8.29 -10.42 0.16
C LEU A 357 9.74 -10.60 -0.29
N GLU A 358 10.51 -9.52 -0.34
CA GLU A 358 11.91 -9.55 -0.80
C GLU A 358 12.75 -10.52 0.04
N THR A 359 12.49 -10.54 1.33
CA THR A 359 13.21 -11.40 2.28
C THR A 359 12.65 -12.81 2.36
N PHE A 360 11.39 -13.06 1.98
CA PHE A 360 10.81 -14.41 1.99
C PHE A 360 11.61 -15.37 1.08
N ASN A 361 12.00 -14.90 -0.10
CA ASN A 361 12.73 -15.70 -1.10
C ASN A 361 14.15 -16.08 -0.67
N ALA A 362 14.77 -15.35 0.25
CA ALA A 362 16.14 -15.59 0.69
C ALA A 362 16.28 -16.76 1.68
N TYR A 363 15.19 -17.17 2.35
CA TYR A 363 15.25 -18.08 3.50
C TYR A 363 14.48 -19.40 3.34
N THR A 364 14.00 -19.73 2.13
CA THR A 364 13.35 -21.03 1.88
C THR A 364 14.39 -22.17 1.80
N GLY A 365 15.02 -22.51 2.92
CA GLY A 365 15.78 -23.75 3.06
C GLY A 365 14.85 -24.96 3.07
N ASN A 366 15.34 -26.13 2.65
CA ASN A 366 14.58 -27.38 2.68
C ASN A 366 14.37 -27.82 4.15
N ALA A 367 13.24 -27.44 4.75
CA ALA A 367 12.91 -27.83 6.12
C ALA A 367 12.71 -29.36 6.21
N ARG A 368 13.44 -30.11 7.03
CA ARG A 368 13.28 -31.59 7.00
C ARG A 368 11.90 -32.07 7.48
N ASP A 369 11.20 -31.24 8.23
CA ASP A 369 9.86 -31.54 8.75
C ASP A 369 8.77 -31.20 7.71
N PRO A 370 7.88 -32.17 7.36
CA PRO A 370 6.74 -31.94 6.49
C PRO A 370 5.81 -30.79 6.96
N TRP A 371 5.56 -30.65 8.26
CA TRP A 371 4.66 -29.62 8.78
C TRP A 371 5.25 -28.22 8.67
N LEU A 372 6.58 -28.09 8.79
CA LEU A 372 7.27 -26.83 8.53
C LEU A 372 7.16 -26.43 7.05
N HIS A 373 7.26 -27.38 6.12
CA HIS A 373 7.02 -27.10 4.70
C HIS A 373 5.60 -26.61 4.42
N ARG A 374 4.59 -27.26 5.01
CA ARG A 374 3.18 -26.84 4.89
C ARG A 374 2.96 -25.44 5.47
N CYS A 375 3.58 -25.16 6.62
CA CYS A 375 3.50 -23.84 7.25
C CYS A 375 4.15 -22.76 6.37
N LEU A 376 5.33 -23.01 5.80
CA LEU A 376 5.98 -22.08 4.88
C LEU A 376 5.16 -21.85 3.61
N TYR A 377 4.43 -22.86 3.14
CA TYR A 377 3.51 -22.72 2.02
C TYR A 377 2.31 -21.83 2.35
N TRP A 378 1.71 -22.04 3.52
CA TRP A 378 0.70 -21.12 4.06
C TRP A 378 1.23 -19.69 4.14
N CYS A 379 2.45 -19.53 4.67
CA CYS A 379 3.10 -18.21 4.77
C CYS A 379 3.25 -17.54 3.40
N ALA A 380 3.60 -18.31 2.38
CA ALA A 380 3.80 -17.80 1.02
C ALA A 380 2.48 -17.35 0.37
N ILE A 381 1.41 -18.12 0.51
CA ILE A 381 0.08 -17.78 -0.05
C ILE A 381 -0.45 -16.51 0.59
N VAL A 382 -0.42 -16.45 1.92
CA VAL A 382 -0.92 -15.29 2.66
C VAL A 382 -0.14 -14.02 2.32
N THR A 383 1.19 -14.11 2.27
CA THR A 383 2.04 -12.94 1.98
C THR A 383 1.89 -12.48 0.54
N ALA A 384 1.84 -13.41 -0.42
CA ALA A 384 1.65 -13.08 -1.83
C ALA A 384 0.24 -12.53 -2.12
N SER A 385 -0.79 -13.11 -1.52
CA SER A 385 -2.15 -12.61 -1.69
C SER A 385 -2.32 -11.21 -1.11
N ALA A 386 -1.79 -10.95 0.10
CA ALA A 386 -1.83 -9.63 0.71
C ALA A 386 -1.16 -8.56 -0.19
N TRP A 387 -0.14 -8.95 -0.98
CA TRP A 387 0.52 -8.07 -1.94
C TRP A 387 -0.26 -7.87 -3.22
N ASP A 388 -0.79 -8.95 -3.81
CA ASP A 388 -1.50 -8.93 -5.09
C ASP A 388 -2.78 -8.08 -5.04
N THR A 389 -3.34 -7.86 -3.84
CA THR A 389 -4.49 -6.98 -3.62
C THR A 389 -4.13 -5.49 -3.55
N GLN A 390 -2.84 -5.12 -3.55
CA GLN A 390 -2.43 -3.72 -3.40
C GLN A 390 -2.41 -2.94 -4.71
N ILE A 391 -2.96 -1.73 -4.68
CA ILE A 391 -3.06 -0.82 -5.85
C ILE A 391 -1.68 -0.31 -6.30
N ASP A 392 -0.75 -0.19 -5.36
CA ASP A 392 0.62 0.27 -5.54
C ASP A 392 1.64 -0.88 -5.70
N ALA A 393 1.17 -2.14 -5.74
CA ALA A 393 2.02 -3.27 -6.08
C ALA A 393 2.37 -3.28 -7.58
N SER A 394 3.65 -3.45 -7.88
CA SER A 394 4.08 -3.72 -9.25
C SER A 394 3.71 -5.17 -9.61
N PRO A 395 3.02 -5.41 -10.75
CA PRO A 395 2.63 -6.76 -11.17
C PRO A 395 3.81 -7.66 -11.55
N GLU A 396 5.03 -7.13 -11.64
CA GLU A 396 6.22 -7.85 -12.12
C GLU A 396 7.08 -8.47 -10.99
N GLN A 397 6.71 -8.29 -9.70
CA GLN A 397 7.63 -8.55 -8.58
C GLN A 397 7.27 -9.72 -7.64
N HIS A 398 6.15 -10.41 -7.80
CA HIS A 398 5.72 -11.46 -6.85
C HIS A 398 6.14 -12.88 -7.28
N LEU A 399 7.41 -13.24 -7.02
CA LEU A 399 7.94 -14.60 -7.23
C LEU A 399 7.81 -15.54 -6.02
N VAL A 400 7.24 -15.06 -4.91
CA VAL A 400 7.19 -15.79 -3.63
C VAL A 400 6.50 -17.15 -3.77
N LEU A 401 5.34 -17.19 -4.43
CA LEU A 401 4.60 -18.43 -4.68
C LEU A 401 5.20 -19.29 -5.78
N ASP A 402 5.82 -18.68 -6.79
CA ASP A 402 6.32 -19.39 -7.96
C ASP A 402 7.37 -20.45 -7.57
N SER A 403 8.16 -20.20 -6.51
CA SER A 403 9.17 -21.14 -6.02
C SER A 403 8.61 -22.31 -5.19
N LEU A 404 7.47 -22.13 -4.51
CA LEU A 404 6.93 -23.11 -3.54
C LEU A 404 5.78 -23.95 -4.07
N VAL A 405 5.06 -23.51 -5.10
CA VAL A 405 3.91 -24.24 -5.70
C VAL A 405 4.26 -25.64 -6.22
N ASP A 406 5.53 -25.94 -6.51
CA ASP A 406 5.94 -27.32 -6.90
C ASP A 406 6.54 -28.13 -5.75
N LYS A 407 6.86 -27.50 -4.62
CA LYS A 407 7.59 -28.18 -3.54
C LYS A 407 6.66 -29.00 -2.65
N LEU A 408 5.33 -28.86 -2.82
CA LEU A 408 4.32 -29.65 -2.11
C LEU A 408 3.54 -30.53 -3.09
N PRO A 409 3.84 -31.84 -3.12
CA PRO A 409 3.17 -32.78 -4.02
C PRO A 409 1.69 -33.02 -3.66
N GLU A 410 1.29 -32.64 -2.45
CA GLU A 410 -0.09 -32.75 -1.93
C GLU A 410 -0.99 -31.58 -2.36
N ALA A 411 -0.43 -30.42 -2.76
CA ALA A 411 -1.19 -29.22 -3.12
C ALA A 411 -1.30 -29.05 -4.66
N THR A 412 -1.93 -30.02 -5.34
CA THR A 412 -1.97 -30.07 -6.81
C THR A 412 -3.12 -29.29 -7.43
N SER A 413 -4.22 -29.20 -6.70
CA SER A 413 -5.42 -28.46 -7.04
C SER A 413 -5.69 -27.36 -6.00
N TRP A 414 -6.64 -26.46 -6.31
CA TRP A 414 -7.08 -25.50 -5.31
C TRP A 414 -7.78 -26.20 -4.15
N ASP A 415 -8.61 -27.22 -4.40
CA ASP A 415 -9.31 -27.96 -3.34
C ASP A 415 -8.32 -28.57 -2.34
N ASP A 416 -7.24 -29.21 -2.83
CA ASP A 416 -6.17 -29.74 -1.96
C ASP A 416 -5.45 -28.62 -1.19
N THR A 417 -5.22 -27.50 -1.86
CA THR A 417 -4.56 -26.33 -1.26
C THR A 417 -5.41 -25.71 -0.17
N GLU A 418 -6.72 -25.56 -0.41
CA GLU A 418 -7.68 -25.04 0.55
C GLU A 418 -7.76 -25.95 1.78
N GLU A 419 -7.86 -27.27 1.58
CA GLU A 419 -7.86 -28.22 2.70
C GLU A 419 -6.59 -28.08 3.56
N LEU A 420 -5.43 -27.95 2.93
CA LEU A 420 -4.15 -27.73 3.62
C LEU A 420 -4.14 -26.38 4.35
N MET A 421 -4.58 -25.31 3.70
CA MET A 421 -4.60 -23.95 4.28
C MET A 421 -5.51 -23.87 5.50
N ARG A 422 -6.65 -24.58 5.50
CA ARG A 422 -7.59 -24.66 6.62
C ARG A 422 -7.02 -25.32 7.88
N ARG A 423 -5.90 -26.04 7.78
CA ARG A 423 -5.18 -26.59 8.95
C ARG A 423 -4.38 -25.51 9.70
N PHE A 424 -4.23 -24.32 9.13
CA PHE A 424 -3.59 -23.15 9.75
C PHE A 424 -4.63 -22.07 10.04
N LEU A 425 -4.21 -20.81 10.15
CA LEU A 425 -5.15 -19.69 10.30
C LEU A 425 -5.89 -19.47 8.98
N TRP A 426 -7.22 -19.48 9.06
CA TRP A 426 -8.13 -19.35 7.93
C TRP A 426 -9.22 -18.34 8.23
N HIS A 427 -9.60 -17.55 7.23
CA HIS A 427 -10.74 -16.65 7.31
C HIS A 427 -11.42 -16.58 5.95
N ASP A 428 -12.71 -16.91 5.87
CA ASP A 428 -13.41 -17.12 4.59
C ASP A 428 -13.39 -15.87 3.68
N ARG A 429 -13.31 -14.66 4.26
CA ARG A 429 -13.23 -13.43 3.47
C ARG A 429 -11.99 -13.31 2.59
N LEU A 430 -10.90 -13.98 2.96
CA LEU A 430 -9.65 -13.94 2.20
C LEU A 430 -9.52 -15.13 1.23
N ALA A 431 -10.44 -16.10 1.29
CA ALA A 431 -10.35 -17.35 0.54
C ALA A 431 -10.33 -17.14 -0.98
N ASP A 432 -11.23 -16.29 -1.48
CA ASP A 432 -11.32 -15.97 -2.91
C ASP A 432 -10.02 -15.32 -3.43
N GLU A 433 -9.43 -14.42 -2.63
CA GLU A 433 -8.19 -13.73 -2.99
C GLU A 433 -6.98 -14.68 -2.95
N TRP A 434 -6.97 -15.62 -2.02
CA TRP A 434 -5.97 -16.68 -1.95
C TRP A 434 -6.05 -17.61 -3.16
N GLU A 435 -7.27 -17.95 -3.58
CA GLU A 435 -7.50 -18.76 -4.79
C GLU A 435 -7.01 -18.04 -6.04
N ILE A 436 -7.37 -16.77 -6.22
CA ILE A 436 -6.94 -15.96 -7.36
C ILE A 436 -5.40 -15.91 -7.43
N CYS A 437 -4.76 -15.64 -6.29
CA CYS A 437 -3.30 -15.57 -6.18
C CYS A 437 -2.65 -16.93 -6.52
N TRP A 438 -3.16 -18.03 -5.96
CA TRP A 438 -2.68 -19.38 -6.25
C TRP A 438 -2.82 -19.73 -7.73
N ARG A 439 -4.00 -19.52 -8.32
CA ARG A 439 -4.28 -19.80 -9.74
C ARG A 439 -3.35 -19.01 -10.66
N ALA A 440 -3.08 -17.74 -10.33
CA ALA A 440 -2.14 -16.90 -11.08
C ALA A 440 -0.71 -17.48 -11.05
N ALA A 441 -0.22 -17.88 -9.88
CA ALA A 441 1.09 -18.51 -9.73
C ALA A 441 1.20 -19.84 -10.49
N SER A 442 0.21 -20.72 -10.34
CA SER A 442 0.14 -22.00 -11.06
C SER A 442 0.10 -21.81 -12.58
N PHE A 443 -0.60 -20.78 -13.08
CA PHE A 443 -0.66 -20.46 -14.50
C PHE A 443 0.68 -19.96 -15.04
N ARG A 444 1.33 -19.00 -14.37
CA ARG A 444 2.67 -18.48 -14.75
C ARG A 444 3.68 -19.63 -14.89
N LYS A 445 3.64 -20.56 -13.95
CA LYS A 445 4.56 -21.69 -13.92
C LYS A 445 4.28 -22.74 -15.01
N ARG A 446 3.01 -23.06 -15.26
CA ARG A 446 2.63 -23.94 -16.40
C ARG A 446 3.08 -23.34 -17.73
N ARG A 447 3.01 -22.01 -17.88
CA ARG A 447 3.53 -21.30 -19.04
C ARG A 447 5.06 -21.41 -19.15
N GLN A 448 5.80 -21.21 -18.05
CA GLN A 448 7.25 -21.39 -18.01
C GLN A 448 7.66 -22.82 -18.43
N ARG A 449 6.98 -23.86 -17.93
CA ARG A 449 7.24 -25.26 -18.29
C ARG A 449 6.94 -25.60 -19.77
N ARG A 450 5.99 -24.90 -20.40
CA ARG A 450 5.53 -25.18 -21.78
C ARG A 450 6.27 -24.36 -22.86
N GLY A 451 7.15 -23.41 -22.50
CA GLY A 451 7.63 -22.41 -23.46
C GLY A 451 9.00 -21.79 -23.17
N ALA A 452 9.96 -22.50 -22.58
CA ALA A 452 11.34 -22.03 -22.51
C ALA A 452 12.07 -22.22 -23.87
N SER A 453 11.73 -21.36 -24.84
CA SER A 453 12.70 -20.78 -25.78
C SER A 453 12.37 -19.29 -25.93
N GLN A 454 13.36 -18.44 -25.62
CA GLN A 454 13.41 -16.96 -25.65
C GLN A 454 12.71 -16.27 -24.45
N LEU A 455 13.33 -15.45 -23.59
CA LEU A 455 14.62 -14.76 -23.48
C LEU A 455 15.06 -14.79 -22.00
N PRO A 456 16.37 -14.73 -21.66
CA PRO A 456 16.79 -14.59 -20.28
C PRO A 456 16.36 -13.22 -19.73
N LEU A 457 15.52 -13.21 -18.70
CA LEU A 457 15.52 -12.10 -17.73
C LEU A 457 16.92 -12.09 -17.11
N ALA A 458 17.72 -11.08 -17.47
CA ALA A 458 19.04 -10.89 -16.91
C ALA A 458 18.92 -10.82 -15.37
N PRO A 459 19.71 -11.61 -14.62
CA PRO A 459 19.85 -11.38 -13.19
C PRO A 459 20.64 -10.08 -13.02
N TYR A 460 20.02 -9.06 -12.41
CA TYR A 460 20.73 -7.90 -11.89
C TYR A 460 21.63 -8.35 -10.74
N MET A 461 22.81 -8.85 -11.10
CA MET A 461 23.96 -8.98 -10.22
C MET A 461 24.79 -7.70 -10.36
N LEU A 462 25.00 -7.01 -9.24
CA LEU A 462 26.18 -6.18 -8.94
C LEU A 462 26.63 -5.17 -10.01
N ILE A 463 26.31 -3.89 -9.80
CA ILE A 463 27.18 -2.79 -10.23
C ILE A 463 27.71 -2.10 -8.97
N GLU A 464 28.72 -2.75 -8.37
CA GLU A 464 29.77 -2.05 -7.63
C GLU A 464 31.06 -2.32 -8.38
N GLY A 465 31.78 -1.25 -8.74
CA GLY A 465 33.15 -1.33 -9.22
C GLY A 465 33.37 -1.08 -10.71
N MET A 466 33.37 0.21 -11.12
CA MET A 466 34.28 0.70 -12.16
C MET A 466 34.32 2.24 -12.19
N GLN A 467 34.96 2.83 -11.18
CA GLN A 467 35.71 4.06 -11.34
C GLN A 467 37.06 3.83 -10.67
N HIS A 468 38.08 3.47 -11.47
CA HIS A 468 39.47 3.91 -11.32
C HIS A 468 40.38 3.14 -12.29
N SER A 469 40.85 3.87 -13.30
CA SER A 469 41.92 3.59 -14.27
C SER A 469 41.48 4.36 -15.53
N GLU A 470 41.97 5.55 -15.84
CA GLU A 470 43.35 5.89 -16.23
C GLU A 470 43.65 7.35 -15.80
N GLY A 471 44.89 7.79 -15.54
CA GLY A 471 46.16 7.19 -15.93
C GLY A 471 47.34 7.64 -15.07
N SER A 472 48.42 6.89 -15.26
CA SER A 472 49.76 7.20 -14.77
C SER A 472 50.43 8.25 -15.65
N SER A 473 51.06 9.24 -15.01
CA SER A 473 52.26 9.96 -15.48
C SER A 473 52.58 10.98 -14.37
N SER A 474 53.45 10.64 -13.42
CA SER A 474 54.91 10.86 -13.43
C SER A 474 55.28 12.13 -12.66
N ASP A 475 56.32 11.96 -11.86
CA ASP A 475 57.28 12.94 -11.36
C ASP A 475 56.97 13.70 -10.05
N ASP A 476 57.71 13.22 -9.05
CA ASP A 476 58.71 13.96 -8.28
C ASP A 476 58.33 14.86 -7.09
N HIS A 477 58.97 14.47 -5.99
CA HIS A 477 59.66 15.29 -4.99
C HIS A 477 58.87 15.95 -3.83
N PHE A 478 59.27 15.50 -2.63
CA PHE A 478 59.86 16.29 -1.54
C PHE A 478 59.01 16.67 -0.29
N TRP A 479 59.51 16.14 0.85
CA TRP A 479 59.49 16.52 2.28
C TRP A 479 58.21 16.54 3.14
N GLU A 480 58.16 15.60 4.09
CA GLU A 480 58.44 15.81 5.53
C GLU A 480 57.98 17.11 6.21
N SER A 481 57.12 16.95 7.23
CA SER A 481 57.34 17.37 8.64
C SER A 481 56.12 18.05 9.30
N VAL A 482 55.60 17.34 10.32
CA VAL A 482 55.17 17.75 11.68
C VAL A 482 53.92 16.99 12.09
#